data_AF-A0AAJ1H6N9-F1
#
_entry.id   AF-A0AAJ1H6N9-F1
#
_cell.length_a   1.000
_cell.length_b   1.000
_cell.length_c   1.000
_cell.angle_alpha   90.00
_cell.angle_beta   90.00
_cell.angle_gamma   90.00
#
_symmetry.space_group_name_H-M   'P 1'
#
loop_
_entity.id
_entity.type
_entity.pdbx_description
1 polymer ?
#
loop_
_entity_poly.entity_id
_entity_poly.type
_entity_poly.pdbx_seq_one_letter_code
_entity_poly.pdbx_strand_id
1 'polypeptide(L)'
;MRDDRKDQIEDIGGAVLEAAISLVPIVGGPTAVLTNRILGSAVQRRQARILVELRDDLTRLQDSGLVVFDEALAESEPFQASLQRIIRQLLESDSDDKRTLLRNALLNRTIGVDDPGRFDEALDRVQAGDVVLLAEIADDVLAYGLISTVPEAWAESEDLIRSERTKRLLRLGLIQDLQDPVGEMKHILDAAAQGRPASHSTTSKHGVSPLGRSFLAYVADPIVSPVPPTTPATSDLR
;
A
#
# COMPACT_ATOMS: atom_id res chain seq x y z
N MET A 1 -1.91 34.14 -25.62
CA MET A 1 -0.49 33.75 -25.48
C MET A 1 -0.19 32.89 -24.23
N ARG A 2 -1.06 32.79 -23.22
CA ARG A 2 -0.93 31.76 -22.16
C ARG A 2 -1.68 30.46 -22.50
N ASP A 3 -2.75 30.53 -23.28
CA ASP A 3 -3.58 29.37 -23.63
C ASP A 3 -2.84 28.37 -24.55
N ASP A 4 -2.09 28.85 -25.56
CA ASP A 4 -1.38 27.96 -26.51
C ASP A 4 -0.31 27.06 -25.88
N ARG A 5 0.23 27.41 -24.69
CA ARG A 5 1.22 26.58 -24.00
C ARG A 5 0.58 25.48 -23.15
N LYS A 6 -0.69 25.64 -22.77
CA LYS A 6 -1.39 24.68 -21.94
C LYS A 6 -1.72 23.43 -22.77
N ASP A 7 -2.29 23.65 -23.95
CA ASP A 7 -2.66 22.57 -24.88
C ASP A 7 -1.42 21.74 -25.29
N GLN A 8 -0.29 22.40 -25.56
CA GLN A 8 0.93 21.72 -25.96
C GLN A 8 1.56 20.87 -24.85
N ILE A 9 1.38 21.24 -23.57
CA ILE A 9 1.88 20.45 -22.43
C ILE A 9 0.95 19.25 -22.16
N GLU A 10 -0.36 19.42 -22.33
CA GLU A 10 -1.34 18.33 -22.20
C GLU A 10 -1.12 17.25 -23.27
N ASP A 11 -0.87 17.64 -24.52
CA ASP A 11 -0.63 16.70 -25.63
C ASP A 11 0.67 15.89 -25.46
N ILE A 12 1.74 16.52 -24.95
CA ILE A 12 3.04 15.87 -24.78
C ILE A 12 3.00 14.89 -23.60
N GLY A 13 2.45 15.29 -22.45
CA GLY A 13 2.37 14.42 -21.28
C GLY A 13 1.46 13.21 -21.52
N GLY A 14 0.34 13.42 -22.23
CA GLY A 14 -0.56 12.33 -22.63
C GLY A 14 0.13 11.31 -23.54
N ALA A 15 0.85 11.76 -24.57
CA ALA A 15 1.54 10.87 -25.50
C ALA A 15 2.67 10.07 -24.83
N VAL A 16 3.42 10.70 -23.92
CA VAL A 16 4.50 10.04 -23.16
C VAL A 16 3.95 8.98 -22.21
N LEU A 17 2.85 9.29 -21.53
CA LEU A 17 2.16 8.32 -20.65
C LEU A 17 1.58 7.15 -21.45
N GLU A 18 0.94 7.42 -22.59
CA GLU A 18 0.45 6.37 -23.49
C GLU A 18 1.59 5.49 -24.00
N ALA A 19 2.73 6.08 -24.35
CA ALA A 19 3.93 5.35 -24.76
C ALA A 19 4.46 4.45 -23.62
N ALA A 20 4.57 4.97 -22.40
CA ALA A 20 5.01 4.20 -21.24
C ALA A 20 4.09 3.00 -20.94
N ILE A 21 2.78 3.17 -21.11
CA ILE A 21 1.80 2.08 -20.94
C ILE A 21 1.87 1.09 -22.10
N SER A 22 2.14 1.55 -23.32
CA SER A 22 2.29 0.68 -24.50
C SER A 22 3.54 -0.22 -24.44
N LEU A 23 4.55 0.18 -23.67
CA LEU A 23 5.76 -0.62 -23.42
C LEU A 23 5.51 -1.83 -22.52
N VAL A 24 4.36 -1.92 -21.87
CA VAL A 24 3.96 -3.08 -21.07
C VAL A 24 3.64 -4.20 -22.05
N PRO A 25 4.45 -5.27 -22.12
CA PRO A 25 4.17 -6.36 -23.04
C PRO A 25 2.84 -7.01 -22.62
N ILE A 26 1.78 -6.73 -23.39
CA ILE A 26 0.50 -7.41 -23.31
C ILE A 26 0.72 -8.84 -23.84
N VAL A 27 1.48 -9.65 -23.10
CA VAL A 27 1.69 -11.09 -23.31
C VAL A 27 1.86 -11.43 -24.81
N GLY A 28 3.01 -11.07 -25.39
CA GLY A 28 3.27 -11.18 -26.83
C GLY A 28 4.20 -12.32 -27.25
N GLY A 29 4.27 -13.42 -26.49
CA GLY A 29 4.97 -14.63 -26.93
C GLY A 29 4.08 -15.52 -27.80
N PRO A 30 4.63 -16.41 -28.65
CA PRO A 30 3.84 -17.33 -29.48
C PRO A 30 2.91 -18.26 -28.66
N THR A 31 3.16 -18.43 -27.37
CA THR A 31 2.28 -19.14 -26.42
C THR A 31 0.97 -18.40 -26.12
N ALA A 32 0.95 -17.07 -26.22
CA ALA A 32 -0.22 -16.22 -25.96
C ALA A 32 -1.34 -16.45 -26.99
N VAL A 33 -0.99 -16.85 -28.22
CA VAL A 33 -1.95 -17.12 -29.29
C VAL A 33 -2.80 -18.36 -28.98
N LEU A 34 -2.24 -19.35 -28.27
CA LEU A 34 -2.94 -20.56 -27.86
C LEU A 34 -3.78 -20.36 -26.59
N THR A 35 -3.28 -19.59 -25.62
CA THR A 35 -4.05 -19.27 -24.40
C THR A 35 -5.17 -18.27 -24.64
N ASN A 36 -5.00 -17.26 -25.51
CA ASN A 36 -6.06 -16.29 -25.85
C ASN A 36 -7.28 -16.93 -26.52
N ARG A 37 -7.12 -18.08 -27.18
CA ARG A 37 -8.24 -18.80 -27.80
C ARG A 37 -9.05 -19.63 -26.78
N ILE A 38 -8.50 -19.89 -25.60
CA ILE A 38 -9.07 -20.78 -24.57
C ILE A 38 -9.49 -20.02 -23.30
N LEU A 39 -8.73 -18.99 -22.88
CA LEU A 39 -8.98 -18.22 -21.64
C LEU A 39 -9.85 -16.97 -21.81
N GLY A 40 -10.25 -16.66 -23.04
CA GLY A 40 -11.43 -15.83 -23.33
C GLY A 40 -11.31 -14.33 -23.03
N SER A 41 -12.33 -13.61 -23.51
CA SER A 41 -12.48 -12.14 -23.44
C SER A 41 -12.47 -11.55 -22.02
N ALA A 42 -12.59 -12.36 -20.97
CA ALA A 42 -12.66 -11.87 -19.59
C ALA A 42 -11.29 -11.38 -19.08
N VAL A 43 -10.22 -12.16 -19.30
CA VAL A 43 -8.86 -11.77 -18.89
C VAL A 43 -8.40 -10.53 -19.65
N GLN A 44 -8.65 -10.49 -20.96
CA GLN A 44 -8.35 -9.31 -21.79
C GLN A 44 -9.12 -8.06 -21.34
N ARG A 45 -10.42 -8.20 -21.03
CA ARG A 45 -11.21 -7.09 -20.49
C ARG A 45 -10.69 -6.60 -19.13
N ARG A 46 -10.23 -7.52 -18.28
CA ARG A 46 -9.62 -7.18 -16.98
C ARG A 46 -8.30 -6.44 -17.16
N GLN A 47 -7.41 -6.94 -18.02
CA GLN A 47 -6.15 -6.27 -18.38
C GLN A 47 -6.40 -4.87 -18.93
N ALA A 48 -7.29 -4.74 -19.92
CA ALA A 48 -7.63 -3.45 -20.51
C ALA A 48 -8.19 -2.48 -19.48
N ARG A 49 -9.08 -2.94 -18.59
CA ARG A 49 -9.62 -2.11 -17.50
C ARG A 49 -8.51 -1.62 -16.56
N ILE A 50 -7.62 -2.51 -16.14
CA ILE A 50 -6.51 -2.17 -15.24
C ILE A 50 -5.59 -1.12 -15.87
N LEU A 51 -5.29 -1.24 -17.17
CA LEU A 51 -4.45 -0.24 -17.87
C LEU A 51 -5.16 1.11 -18.00
N VAL A 52 -6.47 1.11 -18.29
CA VAL A 52 -7.27 2.35 -18.31
C VAL A 52 -7.29 3.02 -16.94
N GLU A 53 -7.56 2.26 -15.89
CA GLU A 53 -7.54 2.75 -14.50
C GLU A 53 -6.18 3.34 -14.09
N LEU A 54 -5.08 2.74 -14.55
CA LEU A 54 -3.73 3.20 -14.25
C LEU A 54 -3.38 4.47 -15.03
N ARG A 55 -3.75 4.53 -16.32
CA ARG A 55 -3.65 5.74 -17.13
C ARG A 55 -4.39 6.88 -16.47
N ASP A 56 -5.65 6.66 -16.11
CA ASP A 56 -6.53 7.68 -15.53
C ASP A 56 -5.94 8.22 -14.20
N ASP A 57 -5.34 7.36 -13.38
CA ASP A 57 -4.64 7.80 -12.16
C ASP A 57 -3.38 8.63 -12.44
N LEU A 58 -2.57 8.22 -13.40
CA LEU A 58 -1.35 8.95 -13.76
C LEU A 58 -1.69 10.30 -14.40
N THR A 59 -2.75 10.38 -15.22
CA THR A 59 -3.31 11.64 -15.73
C THR A 59 -3.79 12.51 -14.58
N ARG A 60 -4.57 11.98 -13.62
CA ARG A 60 -5.00 12.73 -12.43
C ARG A 60 -3.81 13.25 -11.62
N LEU A 61 -2.74 12.47 -11.49
CA LEU A 61 -1.53 12.87 -10.79
C LEU A 61 -0.82 14.01 -11.53
N GLN A 62 -0.74 13.95 -12.86
CA GLN A 62 -0.22 15.05 -13.68
C GLN A 62 -1.05 16.32 -13.52
N ASP A 63 -2.38 16.20 -13.61
CA ASP A 63 -3.33 17.32 -13.49
C ASP A 63 -3.28 17.98 -12.11
N SER A 64 -2.93 17.22 -11.07
CA SER A 64 -2.72 17.75 -9.71
C SER A 64 -1.48 18.65 -9.60
N GLY A 65 -0.58 18.62 -10.58
CA GLY A 65 0.67 19.38 -10.58
C GLY A 65 1.75 18.81 -9.64
N LEU A 66 1.52 17.64 -9.03
CA LEU A 66 2.50 16.97 -8.16
C LEU A 66 3.68 16.37 -8.94
N VAL A 67 3.49 16.07 -10.22
CA VAL A 67 4.53 15.53 -11.10
C VAL A 67 4.36 16.07 -12.53
N VAL A 68 5.47 16.22 -13.23
CA VAL A 68 5.48 16.47 -14.68
C VAL A 68 5.93 15.18 -15.36
N PHE A 69 5.07 14.59 -16.18
CA PHE A 69 5.45 13.43 -17.01
C PHE A 69 6.18 13.93 -18.26
N ASP A 70 7.50 13.96 -18.17
CA ASP A 70 8.37 14.22 -19.31
C ASP A 70 9.00 12.91 -19.83
N GLU A 71 9.69 13.02 -20.97
CA GLU A 71 10.39 11.90 -21.60
C GLU A 71 11.43 11.27 -20.67
N ALA A 72 12.10 12.07 -19.84
CA ALA A 72 13.10 11.60 -18.89
C ALA A 72 12.49 10.69 -17.80
N LEU A 73 11.32 11.04 -17.26
CA LEU A 73 10.61 10.19 -16.31
C LEU A 73 10.11 8.90 -16.96
N ALA A 74 9.60 8.96 -18.19
CA ALA A 74 9.12 7.78 -18.91
C ALA A 74 10.25 6.82 -19.29
N GLU A 75 11.45 7.34 -19.60
CA GLU A 75 12.65 6.55 -19.89
C GLU A 75 13.42 6.12 -18.64
N SER A 76 13.03 6.63 -17.46
CA SER A 76 13.65 6.29 -16.18
C SER A 76 13.49 4.81 -15.86
N GLU A 77 14.60 4.05 -15.82
CA GLU A 77 14.61 2.63 -15.46
C GLU A 77 13.89 2.36 -14.12
N PRO A 78 14.11 3.14 -13.03
CA PRO A 78 13.35 2.98 -11.79
C PRO A 78 11.83 3.08 -11.98
N PHE A 79 11.34 4.03 -12.79
CA PHE A 79 9.91 4.20 -13.03
C PHE A 79 9.35 3.01 -13.81
N GLN A 80 10.00 2.63 -14.92
CA GLN A 80 9.58 1.50 -15.76
C GLN A 80 9.56 0.18 -14.98
N ALA A 81 10.60 -0.10 -14.19
CA ALA A 81 10.65 -1.31 -13.36
C ALA A 81 9.50 -1.38 -12.35
N SER A 82 9.14 -0.23 -11.78
CA SER A 82 8.05 -0.11 -10.81
C SER A 82 6.69 -0.29 -11.47
N LEU A 83 6.49 0.36 -12.62
CA LEU A 83 5.29 0.23 -13.42
C LEU A 83 5.04 -1.22 -13.82
N GLN A 84 6.07 -1.91 -14.36
CA GLN A 84 5.98 -3.32 -14.73
C GLN A 84 5.65 -4.22 -13.54
N ARG A 85 6.31 -3.99 -12.39
CA ARG A 85 6.05 -4.75 -11.16
C ARG A 85 4.61 -4.58 -10.68
N ILE A 86 4.14 -3.33 -10.58
CA ILE A 86 2.79 -3.02 -10.11
C ILE A 86 1.75 -3.60 -11.06
N ILE A 87 1.94 -3.49 -12.38
CA ILE A 87 1.01 -4.09 -13.34
C ILE A 87 0.91 -5.60 -13.15
N ARG A 88 2.04 -6.31 -13.01
CA ARG A 88 2.01 -7.76 -12.72
C ARG A 88 1.18 -8.07 -11.46
N GLN A 89 1.39 -7.31 -10.39
CA GLN A 89 0.65 -7.49 -9.14
C GLN A 89 -0.84 -7.16 -9.25
N LEU A 90 -1.20 -6.13 -10.04
CA LEU A 90 -2.59 -5.78 -10.31
C LEU A 90 -3.32 -6.90 -11.07
N LEU A 91 -2.62 -7.55 -12.01
CA LEU A 91 -3.16 -8.68 -12.77
C LEU A 91 -3.36 -9.94 -11.91
N GLU A 92 -2.44 -10.18 -10.96
CA GLU A 92 -2.50 -11.30 -10.02
C GLU A 92 -3.49 -11.07 -8.86
N SER A 93 -3.79 -9.81 -8.53
CA SER A 93 -4.62 -9.47 -7.37
C SER A 93 -6.11 -9.50 -7.68
N ASP A 94 -6.86 -10.36 -7.00
CA ASP A 94 -8.32 -10.47 -7.10
C ASP A 94 -9.10 -9.47 -6.22
N SER A 95 -8.43 -8.74 -5.32
CA SER A 95 -9.05 -7.75 -4.42
C SER A 95 -8.98 -6.34 -5.00
N ASP A 96 -10.13 -5.68 -5.16
CA ASP A 96 -10.21 -4.27 -5.58
C ASP A 96 -9.48 -3.32 -4.63
N ASP A 97 -9.61 -3.54 -3.32
CA ASP A 97 -8.92 -2.74 -2.31
C ASP A 97 -7.40 -2.90 -2.43
N LYS A 98 -6.91 -4.12 -2.67
CA LYS A 98 -5.48 -4.35 -2.88
C LYS A 98 -4.99 -3.69 -4.17
N ARG A 99 -5.79 -3.70 -5.24
CA ARG A 99 -5.47 -2.98 -6.48
C ARG A 99 -5.35 -1.48 -6.25
N THR A 100 -6.25 -0.91 -5.45
CA THR A 100 -6.21 0.50 -5.06
C THR A 100 -4.92 0.84 -4.32
N LEU A 101 -4.51 0.03 -3.34
CA LEU A 101 -3.25 0.22 -2.61
C LEU A 101 -2.03 0.16 -3.53
N LEU A 102 -2.01 -0.76 -4.49
CA LEU A 102 -0.91 -0.90 -5.46
C LEU A 102 -0.84 0.30 -6.41
N ARG A 103 -1.98 0.81 -6.87
CA ARG A 103 -2.06 2.02 -7.70
C ARG A 103 -1.55 3.24 -6.92
N ASN A 104 -2.03 3.45 -5.70
CA ASN A 104 -1.56 4.54 -4.83
C ASN A 104 -0.06 4.47 -4.55
N ALA A 105 0.48 3.27 -4.33
CA ALA A 105 1.92 3.07 -4.14
C ALA A 105 2.73 3.47 -5.38
N LEU A 106 2.25 3.16 -6.59
CA LEU A 106 2.88 3.63 -7.82
C LEU A 106 2.89 5.16 -7.89
N LEU A 107 1.75 5.81 -7.60
CA LEU A 107 1.65 7.27 -7.64
C LEU A 107 2.61 7.94 -6.64
N ASN A 108 2.67 7.43 -5.40
CA ASN A 108 3.61 7.93 -4.38
C ASN A 108 5.08 7.70 -4.79
N ARG A 109 5.38 6.60 -5.48
CA ARG A 109 6.71 6.37 -6.03
C ARG A 109 7.05 7.36 -7.16
N THR A 110 6.09 7.67 -8.01
CA THR A 110 6.25 8.61 -9.12
C THR A 110 6.52 10.04 -8.65
N ILE A 111 5.92 10.49 -7.54
CA ILE A 111 6.22 11.81 -6.94
C ILE A 111 7.55 11.85 -6.17
N GLY A 112 8.29 10.74 -6.12
CA GLY A 112 9.61 10.68 -5.50
C GLY A 112 9.61 10.49 -3.98
N VAL A 113 8.65 9.73 -3.42
CA VAL A 113 8.76 9.31 -2.01
C VAL A 113 10.05 8.49 -1.81
N ASP A 114 10.85 8.91 -0.82
CA ASP A 114 12.19 8.37 -0.56
C ASP A 114 12.20 6.86 -0.32
N ASP A 115 13.21 6.23 -0.91
CA ASP A 115 13.51 4.78 -0.85
C ASP A 115 12.27 3.92 -1.11
N PRO A 116 11.76 3.91 -2.36
CA PRO A 116 10.54 3.18 -2.67
C PRO A 116 10.75 1.66 -2.63
N GLY A 117 11.99 1.18 -2.69
CA GLY A 117 12.33 -0.24 -2.57
C GLY A 117 12.08 -0.80 -1.18
N ARG A 118 12.15 0.03 -0.12
CA ARG A 118 11.96 -0.44 1.27
C ARG A 118 10.58 -1.04 1.56
N PHE A 119 9.58 -0.68 0.76
CA PHE A 119 8.19 -1.15 0.94
C PHE A 119 7.83 -2.32 0.03
N ASP A 120 8.74 -2.76 -0.82
CA ASP A 120 8.49 -3.82 -1.81
C ASP A 120 8.04 -5.14 -1.15
N GLU A 121 8.72 -5.57 -0.08
CA GLU A 121 8.32 -6.80 0.65
C GLU A 121 6.96 -6.63 1.35
N ALA A 122 6.70 -5.45 1.93
CA ALA A 122 5.44 -5.16 2.57
C ALA A 122 4.30 -5.14 1.55
N LEU A 123 4.48 -4.49 0.40
CA LEU A 123 3.50 -4.47 -0.69
C LEU A 123 3.19 -5.87 -1.21
N ASP A 124 4.16 -6.76 -1.30
CA ASP A 124 3.92 -8.12 -1.79
C ASP A 124 3.07 -8.96 -0.83
N ARG A 125 3.25 -8.76 0.48
CA ARG A 125 2.68 -9.62 1.52
C ARG A 125 1.42 -9.07 2.17
N VAL A 126 1.27 -7.75 2.20
CA VAL A 126 0.13 -7.08 2.85
C VAL A 126 -1.14 -7.22 2.00
N GLN A 127 -2.23 -7.61 2.64
CA GLN A 127 -3.58 -7.55 2.10
C GLN A 127 -4.27 -6.26 2.52
N ALA A 128 -5.36 -5.89 1.84
CA ALA A 128 -6.11 -4.69 2.17
C ALA A 128 -6.57 -4.65 3.64
N GLY A 129 -7.04 -5.78 4.15
CA GLY A 129 -7.43 -5.91 5.56
C GLY A 129 -6.28 -5.75 6.56
N ASP A 130 -5.01 -5.92 6.16
CA ASP A 130 -3.87 -5.64 7.03
C ASP A 130 -3.60 -4.12 7.07
N VAL A 131 -3.82 -3.39 5.96
CA VAL A 131 -3.69 -1.92 5.92
C VAL A 131 -4.77 -1.26 6.76
N VAL A 132 -6.01 -1.76 6.70
CA VAL A 132 -7.10 -1.29 7.56
C VAL A 132 -6.75 -1.49 9.03
N LEU A 133 -6.30 -2.69 9.42
CA LEU A 133 -5.86 -2.96 10.79
C LEU A 133 -4.66 -2.08 11.19
N LEU A 134 -3.72 -1.84 10.29
CA LEU A 134 -2.57 -0.96 10.54
C LEU A 134 -3.01 0.49 10.77
N ALA A 135 -3.97 0.99 9.99
CA ALA A 135 -4.56 2.32 10.16
C ALA A 135 -5.34 2.43 11.47
N GLU A 136 -6.15 1.41 11.82
CA GLU A 136 -6.83 1.33 13.12
C GLU A 136 -5.83 1.43 14.28
N ILE A 137 -4.74 0.65 14.24
CA ILE A 137 -3.69 0.71 15.28
C ILE A 137 -2.98 2.09 15.29
N ALA A 138 -2.89 2.78 14.13
CA ALA A 138 -2.28 4.10 14.04
C ALA A 138 -3.14 5.17 14.73
N ASP A 139 -4.47 5.05 14.57
CA ASP A 139 -5.47 5.94 15.14
C ASP A 139 -5.73 5.63 16.63
N ASP A 140 -5.68 4.35 17.02
CA ASP A 140 -5.93 3.85 18.39
C ASP A 140 -4.84 4.21 19.41
N VAL A 141 -3.78 4.94 19.02
CA VAL A 141 -2.87 5.59 20.00
C VAL A 141 -3.64 6.52 20.96
N LEU A 142 -4.89 6.89 20.64
CA LEU A 142 -5.79 7.64 21.53
C LEU A 142 -6.93 6.81 22.16
N ALA A 143 -7.17 5.56 21.75
CA ALA A 143 -8.34 4.78 22.18
C ALA A 143 -7.92 3.52 22.96
N TYR A 144 -7.45 3.72 24.18
CA TYR A 144 -7.44 2.67 25.18
C TYR A 144 -8.86 2.11 25.36
N GLY A 145 -9.14 0.91 24.83
CA GLY A 145 -10.24 0.06 25.30
C GLY A 145 -11.47 -0.08 24.41
N LEU A 146 -11.31 -0.25 23.10
CA LEU A 146 -12.41 -0.79 22.28
C LEU A 146 -12.48 -2.32 22.45
N ILE A 147 -13.20 -2.73 23.49
CA ILE A 147 -13.82 -4.06 23.57
C ILE A 147 -14.88 -4.08 22.47
N SER A 148 -14.54 -4.54 21.27
CA SER A 148 -15.53 -4.76 20.22
C SER A 148 -16.44 -5.90 20.67
N THR A 149 -17.70 -5.59 20.97
CA THR A 149 -18.73 -6.59 21.26
C THR A 149 -19.14 -7.27 19.95
N VAL A 150 -18.31 -8.19 19.48
CA VAL A 150 -18.63 -9.11 18.38
C VAL A 150 -19.41 -10.28 18.98
N PRO A 151 -20.49 -10.76 18.33
CA PRO A 151 -21.20 -11.98 18.76
C PRO A 151 -20.22 -13.15 18.93
N GLU A 152 -20.30 -13.86 20.05
CA GLU A 152 -19.34 -14.89 20.50
C GLU A 152 -19.03 -15.96 19.44
N ALA A 153 -20.02 -16.32 18.60
CA ALA A 153 -19.87 -17.31 17.53
C ALA A 153 -19.05 -16.81 16.32
N TRP A 154 -18.88 -15.51 16.14
CA TRP A 154 -18.12 -14.88 15.05
C TRP A 154 -16.76 -14.39 15.53
N ALA A 155 -16.67 -14.08 16.84
CA ALA A 155 -15.47 -13.66 17.53
C ALA A 155 -14.30 -14.64 17.33
N GLU A 156 -14.53 -15.96 17.40
CA GLU A 156 -13.45 -16.94 17.23
C GLU A 156 -12.79 -16.88 15.84
N SER A 157 -13.58 -16.62 14.79
CA SER A 157 -13.06 -16.53 13.42
C SER A 157 -12.38 -15.19 13.14
N GLU A 158 -12.93 -14.10 13.65
CA GLU A 158 -12.36 -12.76 13.51
C GLU A 158 -11.07 -12.63 14.33
N ASP A 159 -11.01 -13.22 15.51
CA ASP A 159 -9.81 -13.23 16.37
C ASP A 159 -8.68 -14.00 15.70
N LEU A 160 -8.97 -15.14 15.06
CA LEU A 160 -7.95 -15.89 14.32
C LEU A 160 -7.43 -15.09 13.13
N ILE A 161 -8.32 -14.48 12.34
CA ILE A 161 -7.93 -13.65 11.19
C ILE A 161 -7.10 -12.46 11.68
N ARG A 162 -7.58 -11.73 12.69
CA ARG A 162 -6.90 -10.57 13.27
C ARG A 162 -5.53 -10.97 13.83
N SER A 163 -5.43 -12.10 14.53
CA SER A 163 -4.16 -12.65 15.02
C SER A 163 -3.16 -12.90 13.89
N GLU A 164 -3.58 -13.53 12.79
CA GLU A 164 -2.72 -13.77 11.64
C GLU A 164 -2.28 -12.48 10.94
N ARG A 165 -3.17 -11.48 10.84
CA ARG A 165 -2.83 -10.15 10.31
C ARG A 165 -1.81 -9.45 11.21
N THR A 166 -2.03 -9.44 12.53
CA THR A 166 -1.11 -8.87 13.51
C THR A 166 0.27 -9.52 13.42
N LYS A 167 0.36 -10.86 13.38
CA LYS A 167 1.63 -11.57 13.20
C LYS A 167 2.34 -11.19 11.90
N ARG A 168 1.59 -11.02 10.80
CA ARG A 168 2.14 -10.58 9.52
C ARG A 168 2.69 -9.15 9.60
N LEU A 169 1.94 -8.22 10.18
CA LEU A 169 2.36 -6.83 10.37
C LEU A 169 3.59 -6.72 11.29
N LEU A 170 3.66 -7.53 12.36
CA LEU A 170 4.84 -7.64 13.23
C LEU A 170 6.06 -8.16 12.46
N ARG A 171 5.90 -9.24 11.67
CA ARG A 171 6.99 -9.81 10.87
C ARG A 171 7.54 -8.83 9.83
N LEU A 172 6.67 -7.99 9.27
CA LEU A 172 7.04 -6.94 8.34
C LEU A 172 7.59 -5.67 9.02
N GLY A 173 7.62 -5.63 10.37
CA GLY A 173 8.07 -4.47 11.13
C GLY A 173 7.16 -3.25 11.00
N LEU A 174 5.91 -3.41 10.55
CA LEU A 174 4.94 -2.31 10.38
C LEU A 174 4.28 -1.95 11.72
N ILE A 175 4.19 -2.92 12.63
CA ILE A 175 3.82 -2.69 14.03
C ILE A 175 4.93 -3.23 14.94
N GLN A 176 4.95 -2.78 16.19
CA GLN A 176 5.89 -3.18 17.22
C GLN A 176 5.16 -3.50 18.52
N ASP A 177 5.71 -4.40 19.31
CA ASP A 177 5.22 -4.67 20.65
C ASP A 177 5.55 -3.49 21.57
N LEU A 178 4.52 -2.93 22.20
CA LEU A 178 4.65 -1.96 23.25
C LEU A 178 4.74 -2.73 24.56
N GLN A 179 5.94 -2.79 25.14
CA GLN A 179 6.07 -3.30 26.51
C GLN A 179 5.27 -2.37 27.43
N ASP A 180 4.27 -2.93 28.10
CA ASP A 180 3.58 -2.28 29.20
C ASP A 180 3.94 -2.98 30.51
N PRO A 181 5.14 -2.69 31.06
CA PRO A 181 5.60 -3.34 32.28
C PRO A 181 4.67 -3.05 33.47
N VAL A 182 3.92 -1.94 33.45
CA VAL A 182 3.00 -1.55 34.52
C VAL A 182 1.71 -2.35 34.43
N GLY A 183 1.17 -2.52 33.22
CA GLY A 183 -0.02 -3.34 32.98
C GLY A 183 0.20 -4.81 33.33
N GLU A 184 1.36 -5.36 32.96
CA GLU A 184 1.74 -6.73 33.28
C GLU A 184 1.81 -6.97 34.81
N MET A 185 2.44 -6.04 35.53
CA MET A 185 2.54 -6.12 36.99
C MET A 185 1.17 -6.01 37.67
N LYS A 186 0.26 -5.17 37.15
CA LYS A 186 -1.11 -5.08 37.67
C LYS A 186 -1.90 -6.37 37.47
N HIS A 187 -1.81 -7.00 36.30
CA HIS A 187 -2.47 -8.29 36.05
C HIS A 187 -1.99 -9.39 36.98
N ILE A 188 -0.68 -9.44 37.27
CA ILE A 188 -0.11 -10.40 38.23
C ILE A 188 -0.67 -10.16 39.64
N LEU A 189 -0.73 -8.90 40.08
CA LEU A 189 -1.28 -8.52 41.39
C LEU A 189 -2.77 -8.84 41.51
N ASP A 190 -3.56 -8.54 40.48
CA ASP A 190 -5.00 -8.81 40.47
C ASP A 190 -5.30 -10.33 40.47
N ALA A 191 -4.54 -11.13 39.71
CA ALA A 191 -4.67 -12.58 39.72
C ALA A 191 -4.32 -13.18 41.10
N ALA A 192 -3.26 -12.68 41.73
CA ALA A 192 -2.85 -13.09 43.08
C ALA A 192 -3.91 -12.73 44.13
N ALA A 193 -4.50 -11.54 44.05
CA ALA A 193 -5.57 -11.10 44.96
C ALA A 193 -6.85 -11.96 44.84
N GLN A 194 -7.12 -12.52 43.66
CA GLN A 194 -8.29 -13.37 43.41
C GLN A 194 -8.03 -14.87 43.66
N GLY A 195 -6.81 -15.26 44.08
CA GLY A 195 -6.45 -16.67 44.27
C GLY A 195 -6.54 -17.51 42.98
N ARG A 196 -6.50 -16.85 41.81
CA ARG A 196 -6.53 -17.52 40.50
C ARG A 196 -5.10 -17.81 40.06
N PRO A 197 -4.81 -18.98 39.46
CA PRO A 197 -3.54 -19.17 38.80
C PRO A 197 -3.41 -18.09 37.71
N ALA A 198 -2.24 -17.45 37.63
CA ALA A 198 -1.98 -16.43 36.63
C ALA A 198 -2.15 -17.05 35.23
N SER A 199 -3.32 -16.81 34.63
CA SER A 199 -3.55 -17.12 33.22
C SER A 199 -2.61 -16.23 32.44
N HIS A 200 -1.70 -16.84 31.67
CA HIS A 200 -0.76 -16.12 30.80
C HIS A 200 -1.49 -15.62 29.54
N SER A 201 -2.66 -15.00 29.70
CA SER A 201 -3.23 -14.19 28.63
C SER A 201 -2.42 -12.90 28.58
N THR A 202 -1.26 -12.95 27.94
CA THR A 202 -0.47 -11.77 27.64
C THR A 202 -1.26 -10.97 26.60
N THR A 203 -2.01 -9.99 27.08
CA THR A 203 -2.60 -8.94 26.24
C THR A 203 -1.44 -8.11 25.69
N SER A 204 -0.90 -8.53 24.54
CA SER A 204 0.14 -7.79 23.85
C SER A 204 -0.44 -6.49 23.32
N LYS A 205 0.10 -5.37 23.79
CA LYS A 205 -0.18 -4.06 23.20
C LYS A 205 0.72 -3.89 21.99
N HIS A 206 0.12 -3.54 20.86
CA HIS A 206 0.87 -3.23 19.64
C HIS A 206 0.72 -1.75 19.32
N GLY A 207 1.78 -1.15 18.78
CA GLY A 207 1.77 0.20 18.25
C GLY A 207 2.32 0.22 16.83
N VAL A 208 1.91 1.20 16.02
CA VAL A 208 2.46 1.36 14.67
C VAL A 208 3.90 1.87 14.76
N SER A 209 4.81 1.15 14.11
CA SER A 209 6.22 1.53 14.04
C SER A 209 6.42 2.77 13.15
N PRO A 210 7.60 3.43 13.19
CA PRO A 210 7.91 4.48 12.21
C PRO A 210 7.83 4.00 10.75
N LEU A 211 8.22 2.74 10.50
CA LEU A 211 8.10 2.11 9.19
C LEU A 211 6.63 1.93 8.80
N GLY A 212 5.78 1.48 9.72
CA GLY A 212 4.35 1.32 9.50
C GLY A 212 3.65 2.64 9.14
N ARG A 213 3.98 3.73 9.84
CA ARG A 213 3.44 5.07 9.52
C ARG A 213 3.88 5.53 8.13
N SER A 214 5.14 5.31 7.79
CA SER A 214 5.67 5.66 6.46
C SER A 214 5.03 4.80 5.37
N PHE A 215 4.77 3.53 5.64
CA PHE A 215 4.07 2.63 4.72
C PHE A 215 2.61 3.05 4.51
N LEU A 216 1.89 3.43 5.57
CA LEU A 216 0.52 3.96 5.46
C LEU A 216 0.46 5.20 4.56
N ALA A 217 1.41 6.13 4.74
CA ALA A 217 1.53 7.31 3.88
C ALA A 217 1.83 6.91 2.43
N TYR A 218 2.71 5.92 2.22
CA TYR A 218 3.10 5.44 0.89
C TYR A 218 1.96 4.76 0.11
N VAL A 219 0.99 4.14 0.79
CA VAL A 219 -0.18 3.50 0.15
C VAL A 219 -1.44 4.36 0.16
N ALA A 220 -1.38 5.57 0.74
CA ALA A 220 -2.47 6.54 0.71
C ALA A 220 -2.58 7.20 -0.68
N ASP A 221 -3.77 7.70 -1.04
CA ASP A 221 -3.94 8.47 -2.28
C ASP A 221 -3.18 9.81 -2.14
N PRO A 222 -2.13 10.06 -2.95
CA PRO A 222 -1.32 11.28 -2.82
C PRO A 222 -2.07 12.55 -3.23
N ILE A 223 -3.18 12.43 -3.96
CA ILE A 223 -4.00 13.56 -4.39
C ILE A 223 -4.94 14.00 -3.26
N VAL A 224 -5.47 13.05 -2.48
CA VAL A 224 -6.39 13.32 -1.37
C VAL A 224 -5.62 13.67 -0.09
N SER A 225 -4.52 12.95 0.16
CA SER A 225 -3.70 13.09 1.36
C SER A 225 -2.24 13.26 0.95
N PRO A 226 -1.82 14.47 0.56
CA PRO A 226 -0.45 14.71 0.11
C PRO A 226 0.52 14.39 1.25
N VAL A 227 1.42 13.44 1.00
CA VAL A 227 2.53 13.15 1.91
C VAL A 227 3.44 14.37 1.90
N PRO A 228 3.74 15.01 3.04
CA PRO A 228 4.69 16.10 3.06
C PRO A 228 6.03 15.58 2.50
N PRO A 229 6.69 16.31 1.59
CA PRO A 229 7.96 15.86 1.04
C PRO A 229 8.90 15.60 2.21
N THR A 230 9.39 14.36 2.32
CA THR A 230 10.45 14.05 3.27
C THR A 230 11.60 14.97 2.92
N THR A 231 11.88 15.91 3.81
CA THR A 231 13.04 16.80 3.63
C THR A 231 14.22 15.85 3.54
N PRO A 232 14.96 15.82 2.41
CA PRO A 232 16.07 14.89 2.27
C PRO A 232 16.94 15.11 3.48
N ALA A 233 17.15 14.05 4.27
CA ALA A 233 17.99 14.12 5.45
C ALA A 233 19.26 14.79 4.98
N THR A 234 19.53 16.00 5.48
CA THR A 234 20.70 16.78 5.10
C THR A 234 21.87 15.87 5.44
N SER A 235 22.37 15.16 4.44
CA SER A 235 23.51 14.28 4.61
C SER A 235 24.61 15.24 4.99
N ASP A 236 24.91 15.27 6.30
CA ASP A 236 26.02 16.01 6.86
C ASP A 236 27.25 15.57 6.06
N LEU A 237 27.61 16.37 5.07
CA LEU A 237 28.85 16.31 4.33
C LEU A 237 29.96 16.48 5.36
N ARG A 238 30.49 15.36 5.85
CA ARG A 238 31.74 15.26 6.58
C ARG A 238 32.81 14.70 5.66
#